data_AF-A0A7X6YRP2-F1
#
_entry.id   AF-A0A7X6YRP2-F1
#
_cell.length_a   1.000
_cell.length_b   1.000
_cell.length_c   1.000
_cell.angle_alpha   90.00
_cell.angle_beta   90.00
_cell.angle_gamma   90.00
#
_symmetry.space_group_name_H-M   'P 1'
#
loop_
_entity.id
_entity.type
_entity.pdbx_description
1 polymer ?
#
loop_
_entity_poly.entity_id
_entity_poly.type
_entity_poly.pdbx_seq_one_letter_code
_entity_poly.pdbx_strand_id
1 'polypeptide(L)'
;ICNYDLKPGYAGVHNPLYDKSSGVTLVLGDAKDSISKLISEIGRKQEVVEDKKEENIHNIIKDAKNVIIVPGYGMALSQAQFLVKQLADKLRDNGATVRFAIHPVAGRMPGHMNVLLAEANVDYDELYELEAINDDFKNADLCIVIGANDVINPAAREQEGTPIYGMPILNVDQAKHVIICNYDLKPGYSGVHNPLYDKNEGVTLLLGDAKETIQKLITILSEEKQVSSETKTVSPVQILKESKKVIIVPGYGMALAQAQHLVKQLADILKKNGTEVKYAIHPVAGRMPGHMNVLLAEANVDYDELYELEVINDEFKDADCCVVVGANDVINPAAREQERTPIYGMPILNVDQAKHVIICNYDLKPGYSGVHNPLYDKQDGVSLLLGDASDTLQRLINDLNSL
;
A
#
# COMPACT_ATOMS: atom_id res chain seq x y z
N ILE A 1 -12.35 -23.10 21.10
CA ILE A 1 -13.57 -22.27 20.93
C ILE A 1 -13.26 -20.91 21.54
N CYS A 2 -13.23 -19.86 20.71
CA CYS A 2 -13.10 -18.48 21.17
C CYS A 2 -14.50 -17.87 21.19
N ASN A 3 -15.03 -17.57 22.36
CA ASN A 3 -16.36 -16.95 22.49
C ASN A 3 -16.34 -15.90 23.59
N TYR A 4 -17.16 -14.87 23.45
CA TYR A 4 -17.14 -13.75 24.40
C TYR A 4 -17.59 -14.18 25.81
N ASP A 5 -18.66 -14.97 25.90
CA ASP A 5 -19.17 -15.54 27.13
C ASP A 5 -19.71 -16.97 26.90
N LEU A 6 -20.33 -17.56 27.93
CA LEU A 6 -20.97 -18.88 27.84
C LEU A 6 -22.49 -18.79 27.67
N LYS A 7 -23.03 -17.59 27.41
CA LYS A 7 -24.47 -17.43 27.30
C LYS A 7 -24.97 -18.08 26.02
N PRO A 8 -26.21 -18.60 26.02
CA PRO A 8 -26.86 -19.02 24.80
C PRO A 8 -26.83 -17.90 23.76
N GLY A 9 -26.45 -18.25 22.53
CA GLY A 9 -26.48 -17.32 21.40
C GLY A 9 -27.92 -17.01 20.98
N TYR A 10 -28.09 -16.46 19.78
CA TYR A 10 -29.39 -16.01 19.25
C TYR A 10 -30.49 -17.09 19.29
N ALA A 11 -30.13 -18.37 19.21
CA ALA A 11 -31.07 -19.49 19.28
C ALA A 11 -31.62 -19.77 20.70
N GLY A 12 -31.07 -19.15 21.76
CA GLY A 12 -31.51 -19.33 23.14
C GLY A 12 -31.21 -20.71 23.73
N VAL A 13 -30.46 -21.55 23.03
CA VAL A 13 -30.10 -22.91 23.46
C VAL A 13 -28.65 -22.95 23.93
N HIS A 14 -28.41 -23.65 25.05
CA HIS A 14 -27.07 -23.89 25.60
C HIS A 14 -26.20 -24.72 24.63
N ASN A 15 -24.92 -24.37 24.49
CA ASN A 15 -24.00 -25.10 23.63
C ASN A 15 -23.33 -26.24 24.41
N PRO A 16 -23.60 -27.53 24.09
CA PRO A 16 -23.05 -28.67 24.84
C PRO A 16 -21.53 -28.77 24.78
N LEU A 17 -20.88 -28.10 23.81
CA LEU A 17 -19.42 -28.06 23.73
C LEU A 17 -18.78 -27.26 24.87
N TYR A 18 -19.53 -26.37 25.54
CA TYR A 18 -19.02 -25.57 26.65
C TYR A 18 -18.79 -26.37 27.92
N ASP A 19 -19.42 -27.54 28.06
CA ASP A 19 -19.30 -28.40 29.25
C ASP A 19 -18.34 -29.58 29.03
N LYS A 20 -17.75 -29.69 27.83
CA LYS A 20 -16.95 -30.85 27.47
C LYS A 20 -15.55 -30.75 28.09
N SER A 21 -15.24 -31.65 29.02
CA SER A 21 -13.98 -31.66 29.79
C SER A 21 -12.75 -32.16 29.00
N SER A 22 -12.92 -32.67 27.78
CA SER A 22 -11.83 -33.16 26.93
C SER A 22 -12.06 -32.88 25.45
N GLY A 23 -10.97 -32.57 24.74
CA GLY A 23 -10.99 -32.25 23.31
C GLY A 23 -11.57 -30.88 22.96
N VAL A 24 -11.89 -30.05 23.95
CA VAL A 24 -12.36 -28.67 23.77
C VAL A 24 -11.60 -27.75 24.71
N THR A 25 -10.96 -26.72 24.14
CA THR A 25 -10.37 -25.61 24.89
C THR A 25 -11.24 -24.37 24.68
N LEU A 26 -11.74 -23.81 25.78
CA LEU A 26 -12.53 -22.59 25.78
C LEU A 26 -11.62 -21.40 26.09
N VAL A 27 -11.66 -20.39 25.23
CA VAL A 27 -10.97 -19.11 25.44
C VAL A 27 -12.07 -18.05 25.47
N LEU A 28 -12.30 -17.50 26.66
CA LEU A 28 -13.36 -16.52 26.89
C LEU A 28 -12.83 -15.10 26.75
N GLY A 29 -13.61 -14.22 26.13
CA GLY A 29 -13.27 -12.83 25.88
C GLY A 29 -13.43 -12.45 24.42
N ASP A 30 -12.98 -11.24 24.06
CA ASP A 30 -13.02 -10.79 22.67
C ASP A 30 -12.31 -11.78 21.75
N ALA A 31 -12.95 -12.13 20.64
CA ALA A 31 -12.46 -13.15 19.73
C ALA A 31 -11.13 -12.74 19.07
N LYS A 32 -10.93 -11.44 18.79
CA LYS A 32 -9.70 -10.89 18.22
C LYS A 32 -8.54 -11.08 19.18
N ASP A 33 -8.73 -10.77 20.45
CA ASP A 33 -7.70 -10.91 21.49
C ASP A 33 -7.38 -12.38 21.78
N SER A 34 -8.42 -13.20 21.83
CA SER A 34 -8.32 -14.64 22.09
C SER A 34 -7.56 -15.38 20.99
N ILE A 35 -7.84 -15.03 19.73
CA ILE A 35 -7.14 -15.59 18.56
C ILE A 35 -5.69 -15.08 18.52
N SER A 36 -5.45 -13.80 18.82
CA SER A 36 -4.09 -13.23 18.86
C SER A 36 -3.19 -13.95 19.89
N LYS A 37 -3.73 -14.27 21.07
CA LYS A 37 -3.01 -15.08 22.08
C LYS A 37 -2.71 -16.49 21.59
N LEU A 38 -3.68 -17.18 20.98
CA LEU A 38 -3.49 -18.50 20.40
C LEU A 38 -2.41 -18.51 19.32
N ILE A 39 -2.40 -17.51 18.44
CA ILE A 39 -1.38 -17.34 17.40
C ILE A 39 0.00 -17.14 18.04
N SER A 40 0.10 -16.32 19.10
CA SER A 40 1.36 -16.09 19.82
C SER A 40 1.91 -17.35 20.51
N GLU A 41 1.03 -18.23 20.99
CA GLU A 41 1.41 -19.51 21.60
C GLU A 41 1.84 -20.54 20.56
N ILE A 42 1.22 -20.53 19.38
CA ILE A 42 1.57 -21.41 18.25
C ILE A 42 2.89 -20.94 17.59
N GLY A 43 3.14 -19.64 17.56
CA GLY A 43 4.30 -19.02 16.91
C GLY A 43 5.66 -19.26 17.57
N ARG A 44 5.72 -19.89 18.76
CA ARG A 44 7.00 -20.13 19.48
C ARG A 44 7.87 -21.26 18.90
N LYS A 45 7.52 -21.84 17.75
CA LYS A 45 8.35 -22.82 17.02
C LYS A 45 8.50 -22.46 15.54
N GLN A 46 9.10 -21.32 15.23
CA GLN A 46 9.83 -21.16 13.97
C GLN A 46 11.16 -20.50 14.27
N GLU A 47 12.24 -21.28 14.14
CA GLU A 47 13.59 -20.73 14.02
C GLU A 47 13.60 -19.88 12.74
N VAL A 48 13.71 -18.58 12.93
CA VAL A 48 14.04 -17.65 11.85
C VAL A 48 15.52 -17.87 11.55
N VAL A 49 15.81 -18.41 10.37
CA VAL A 49 17.16 -18.42 9.84
C VAL A 49 17.42 -17.04 9.26
N GLU A 50 18.02 -16.16 10.06
CA GLU A 50 18.79 -15.02 9.55
C GLU A 50 20.06 -15.56 8.86
N ASP A 51 20.35 -15.09 7.63
CA ASP A 51 21.56 -14.31 7.31
C ASP A 51 21.93 -14.34 5.80
N LYS A 52 22.44 -13.21 5.30
CA LYS A 52 23.21 -12.96 4.04
C LYS A 52 22.52 -12.86 2.67
N LYS A 53 21.20 -12.99 2.50
CA LYS A 53 20.55 -12.82 1.16
C LYS A 53 20.14 -11.38 0.80
N GLU A 54 20.01 -10.46 1.75
CA GLU A 54 19.38 -9.15 1.50
C GLU A 54 20.21 -8.20 0.62
N GLU A 55 21.53 -8.14 0.79
CA GLU A 55 22.42 -7.28 -0.03
C GLU A 55 22.38 -7.63 -1.53
N ASN A 56 22.11 -8.90 -1.87
CA ASN A 56 22.05 -9.34 -3.26
C ASN A 56 20.72 -8.95 -3.93
N ILE A 57 19.60 -9.00 -3.19
CA ILE A 57 18.26 -8.69 -3.72
C ILE A 57 18.18 -7.23 -4.18
N HIS A 58 18.79 -6.31 -3.43
CA HIS A 58 18.80 -4.89 -3.77
C HIS A 58 19.37 -4.63 -5.17
N ASN A 59 20.55 -5.17 -5.48
CA ASN A 59 21.18 -4.96 -6.78
C ASN A 59 20.38 -5.62 -7.90
N ILE A 60 19.86 -6.83 -7.68
CA ILE A 60 19.05 -7.55 -8.65
C ILE A 60 17.80 -6.75 -9.04
N ILE A 61 17.06 -6.24 -8.06
CA ILE A 61 15.79 -5.55 -8.32
C ILE A 61 16.01 -4.15 -8.92
N LYS A 62 17.09 -3.47 -8.53
CA LYS A 62 17.43 -2.12 -9.00
C LYS A 62 17.97 -2.10 -10.43
N ASP A 63 18.78 -3.09 -10.80
CA ASP A 63 19.46 -3.13 -12.10
C ASP A 63 18.61 -3.78 -13.20
N ALA A 64 17.54 -4.50 -12.83
CA ALA A 64 16.66 -5.19 -13.78
C ALA A 64 16.02 -4.21 -14.79
N LYS A 65 16.07 -4.55 -16.08
CA LYS A 65 15.46 -3.76 -17.16
C LYS A 65 14.25 -4.44 -17.79
N ASN A 66 14.21 -5.76 -17.81
CA ASN A 66 13.08 -6.53 -18.29
C ASN A 66 12.51 -7.35 -17.13
N VAL A 67 11.39 -6.87 -16.56
CA VAL A 67 10.74 -7.51 -15.40
C VAL A 67 9.41 -8.14 -15.82
N ILE A 68 9.21 -9.39 -15.40
CA ILE A 68 7.92 -10.08 -15.53
C ILE A 68 7.36 -10.35 -14.13
N ILE A 69 6.14 -9.89 -13.87
CA ILE A 69 5.43 -10.16 -12.61
C ILE A 69 4.41 -11.28 -12.84
N VAL A 70 4.44 -12.30 -12.00
CA VAL A 70 3.55 -13.46 -12.05
C VAL A 70 2.65 -13.48 -10.82
N PRO A 71 1.43 -12.91 -10.90
CA PRO A 71 0.48 -12.93 -9.80
C PRO A 71 -0.19 -14.30 -9.66
N GLY A 72 -0.46 -14.69 -8.43
CA GLY A 72 -1.16 -15.92 -8.07
C GLY A 72 -2.14 -15.71 -6.92
N TYR A 73 -2.68 -16.82 -6.41
CA TYR A 73 -3.72 -16.77 -5.40
C TYR A 73 -3.30 -16.12 -4.08
N GLY A 74 -2.01 -16.21 -3.69
CA GLY A 74 -1.51 -15.52 -2.49
C GLY A 74 -1.67 -14.00 -2.56
N MET A 75 -1.53 -13.39 -3.75
CA MET A 75 -1.83 -11.96 -3.95
C MET A 75 -3.28 -11.63 -3.56
N ALA A 76 -4.23 -12.48 -3.97
CA ALA A 76 -5.66 -12.30 -3.69
C ALA A 76 -5.98 -12.50 -2.19
N LEU A 77 -5.39 -13.53 -1.56
CA LEU A 77 -5.57 -13.79 -0.13
C LEU A 77 -5.11 -12.61 0.73
N SER A 78 -3.97 -12.01 0.36
CA SER A 78 -3.37 -10.89 1.09
C SER A 78 -3.90 -9.51 0.67
N GLN A 79 -4.82 -9.44 -0.30
CA GLN A 79 -5.33 -8.19 -0.88
C GLN A 79 -4.19 -7.25 -1.32
N ALA A 80 -3.20 -7.81 -1.99
CA ALA A 80 -1.95 -7.12 -2.30
C ALA A 80 -1.93 -6.42 -3.68
N GLN A 81 -3.03 -6.44 -4.45
CA GLN A 81 -3.08 -5.96 -5.83
C GLN A 81 -2.63 -4.50 -5.99
N PHE A 82 -2.97 -3.62 -5.04
CA PHE A 82 -2.53 -2.22 -5.07
C PHE A 82 -1.01 -2.09 -4.84
N LEU A 83 -0.44 -2.90 -3.93
CA LEU A 83 1.01 -2.93 -3.72
C LEU A 83 1.74 -3.54 -4.91
N VAL A 84 1.16 -4.56 -5.57
CA VAL A 84 1.73 -5.12 -6.81
C VAL A 84 1.81 -4.05 -7.89
N LYS A 85 0.76 -3.23 -8.05
CA LYS A 85 0.78 -2.09 -8.96
C LYS A 85 1.83 -1.05 -8.54
N GLN A 86 1.91 -0.71 -7.26
CA GLN A 86 2.91 0.23 -6.74
C GLN A 86 4.35 -0.27 -6.97
N LEU A 87 4.60 -1.56 -6.81
CA LEU A 87 5.89 -2.19 -7.11
C LEU A 87 6.21 -2.08 -8.61
N ALA A 88 5.25 -2.39 -9.48
CA ALA A 88 5.40 -2.27 -10.92
C ALA A 88 5.73 -0.84 -11.35
N ASP A 89 5.03 0.15 -10.80
CA ASP A 89 5.32 1.56 -11.07
C ASP A 89 6.72 1.97 -10.62
N LYS A 90 7.15 1.57 -9.42
CA LYS A 90 8.51 1.89 -8.94
C LYS A 90 9.60 1.27 -9.81
N LEU A 91 9.38 0.05 -10.30
CA LEU A 91 10.29 -0.58 -11.25
C LEU A 91 10.33 0.21 -12.58
N ARG A 92 9.19 0.67 -13.08
CA ARG A 92 9.11 1.53 -14.28
C ARG A 92 9.78 2.88 -14.07
N ASP A 93 9.59 3.51 -12.91
CA ASP A 93 10.25 4.77 -12.53
C ASP A 93 11.78 4.62 -12.41
N ASN A 94 12.27 3.40 -12.24
CA ASN A 94 13.69 3.04 -12.30
C ASN A 94 14.15 2.58 -13.70
N GLY A 95 13.29 2.75 -14.71
CA GLY A 95 13.59 2.52 -16.11
C GLY A 95 13.47 1.06 -16.55
N ALA A 96 12.77 0.22 -15.79
CA ALA A 96 12.45 -1.14 -16.21
C ALA A 96 11.17 -1.18 -17.06
N THR A 97 11.13 -2.09 -18.03
CA THR A 97 9.90 -2.52 -18.67
C THR A 97 9.26 -3.60 -17.81
N VAL A 98 8.01 -3.41 -17.39
CA VAL A 98 7.28 -4.33 -16.51
C VAL A 98 6.06 -4.87 -17.23
N ARG A 99 5.93 -6.20 -17.26
CA ARG A 99 4.79 -6.93 -17.85
C ARG A 99 4.23 -7.94 -16.86
N PHE A 100 2.93 -8.18 -16.91
CA PHE A 100 2.27 -9.17 -16.07
C PHE A 100 2.00 -10.44 -16.86
N ALA A 101 2.49 -11.58 -16.36
CA ALA A 101 2.23 -12.88 -16.94
C ALA A 101 1.08 -13.56 -16.18
N ILE A 102 -0.08 -13.66 -16.82
CA ILE A 102 -1.30 -14.19 -16.22
C ILE A 102 -1.53 -15.61 -16.71
N HIS A 103 -1.46 -16.57 -15.78
CA HIS A 103 -1.86 -17.93 -16.08
C HIS A 103 -3.39 -18.06 -16.06
N PRO A 104 -4.04 -18.73 -17.04
CA PRO A 104 -5.50 -18.84 -17.12
C PRO A 104 -6.22 -19.41 -15.87
N VAL A 105 -5.53 -20.22 -15.06
CA VAL A 105 -6.08 -20.85 -13.85
C VAL A 105 -5.44 -20.30 -12.57
N ALA A 106 -4.69 -19.19 -12.65
CA ALA A 106 -4.17 -18.52 -11.46
C ALA A 106 -5.34 -18.01 -10.60
N GLY A 107 -5.38 -18.44 -9.33
CA GLY A 107 -6.41 -18.04 -8.37
C GLY A 107 -7.41 -19.14 -8.04
N ARG A 108 -8.69 -18.75 -7.98
CA ARG A 108 -9.84 -19.63 -7.64
C ARG A 108 -11.04 -19.49 -8.59
N MET A 109 -10.93 -18.60 -9.58
CA MET A 109 -11.93 -18.41 -10.63
C MET A 109 -11.22 -18.03 -11.93
N PRO A 110 -11.78 -18.34 -13.11
CA PRO A 110 -11.24 -17.83 -14.37
C PRO A 110 -11.13 -16.30 -14.36
N GLY A 111 -10.01 -15.75 -14.82
CA GLY A 111 -9.78 -14.31 -14.87
C GLY A 111 -9.58 -13.63 -13.50
N HIS A 112 -9.38 -14.39 -12.41
CA HIS A 112 -9.24 -13.82 -11.06
C HIS A 112 -8.16 -12.73 -11.00
N MET A 113 -6.97 -13.00 -11.54
CA MET A 113 -5.86 -12.03 -11.52
C MET A 113 -6.18 -10.80 -12.37
N ASN A 114 -6.84 -10.97 -13.52
CA ASN A 114 -7.24 -9.85 -14.38
C ASN A 114 -8.17 -8.89 -13.64
N VAL A 115 -9.15 -9.41 -12.89
CA VAL A 115 -10.10 -8.59 -12.13
C VAL A 115 -9.38 -7.78 -11.04
N LEU A 116 -8.49 -8.41 -10.27
CA LEU A 116 -7.77 -7.73 -9.19
C LEU A 116 -6.77 -6.70 -9.72
N LEU A 117 -6.08 -6.99 -10.83
CA LEU A 117 -5.17 -6.03 -11.43
C LEU A 117 -5.92 -4.87 -12.09
N ALA A 118 -7.08 -5.11 -12.69
CA ALA A 118 -7.95 -4.06 -13.19
C ALA A 118 -8.48 -3.16 -12.06
N GLU A 119 -8.86 -3.74 -10.90
CA GLU A 119 -9.22 -2.97 -9.69
C GLU A 119 -8.07 -2.06 -9.23
N ALA A 120 -6.83 -2.53 -9.34
CA ALA A 120 -5.64 -1.76 -9.02
C ALA A 120 -5.22 -0.74 -10.10
N ASN A 121 -6.00 -0.57 -11.17
CA ASN A 121 -5.69 0.25 -12.35
C ASN A 121 -4.39 -0.16 -13.06
N VAL A 122 -4.20 -1.45 -13.29
CA VAL A 122 -3.19 -1.95 -14.24
C VAL A 122 -3.80 -2.00 -15.63
N ASP A 123 -3.11 -1.44 -16.62
CA ASP A 123 -3.59 -1.39 -17.99
C ASP A 123 -3.64 -2.78 -18.63
N TYR A 124 -4.70 -3.08 -19.38
CA TYR A 124 -4.90 -4.38 -20.01
C TYR A 124 -3.78 -4.76 -20.99
N ASP A 125 -3.16 -3.77 -21.63
CA ASP A 125 -2.04 -3.97 -22.57
C ASP A 125 -0.75 -4.47 -21.88
N GLU A 126 -0.71 -4.39 -20.55
CA GLU A 126 0.38 -4.90 -19.73
C GLU A 126 0.14 -6.34 -19.24
N LEU A 127 -1.07 -6.88 -19.45
CA LEU A 127 -1.48 -8.22 -19.04
C LEU A 127 -1.33 -9.19 -20.20
N TYR A 128 -0.40 -10.13 -20.07
CA TYR A 128 -0.12 -11.13 -21.10
C TYR A 128 -0.58 -12.51 -20.65
N GLU A 129 -1.24 -13.21 -21.56
CA GLU A 129 -1.60 -14.62 -21.37
C GLU A 129 -0.37 -15.53 -21.56
N LEU A 130 -0.50 -16.78 -21.08
CA LEU A 130 0.57 -17.77 -21.04
C LEU A 130 1.28 -17.93 -22.38
N GLU A 131 0.54 -18.10 -23.47
CA GLU A 131 1.08 -18.33 -24.81
C GLU A 131 1.80 -17.10 -25.37
N ALA A 132 1.37 -15.89 -24.97
CA ALA A 132 1.91 -14.64 -25.47
C ALA A 132 3.25 -14.26 -24.80
N ILE A 133 3.49 -14.70 -23.56
CA ILE A 133 4.65 -14.28 -22.76
C ILE A 133 5.68 -15.38 -22.48
N ASN A 134 5.33 -16.65 -22.70
CA ASN A 134 6.19 -17.76 -22.26
C ASN A 134 7.58 -17.77 -22.89
N ASP A 135 7.71 -17.35 -24.15
CA ASP A 135 8.99 -17.27 -24.84
C ASP A 135 9.88 -16.12 -24.35
N ASP A 136 9.33 -15.17 -23.60
CA ASP A 136 10.03 -13.99 -23.13
C ASP A 136 10.69 -14.17 -21.77
N PHE A 137 10.33 -15.20 -20.99
CA PHE A 137 10.97 -15.46 -19.70
C PHE A 137 12.49 -15.63 -19.83
N LYS A 138 12.97 -16.29 -20.89
CA LYS A 138 14.42 -16.44 -21.16
C LYS A 138 15.17 -15.10 -21.34
N ASN A 139 14.46 -14.05 -21.69
CA ASN A 139 14.99 -12.70 -21.88
C ASN A 139 14.75 -11.79 -20.66
N ALA A 140 13.96 -12.25 -19.68
CA ALA A 140 13.65 -11.48 -18.48
C ALA A 140 14.87 -11.43 -17.55
N ASP A 141 15.25 -10.21 -17.14
CA ASP A 141 16.31 -10.00 -16.16
C ASP A 141 15.85 -10.43 -14.76
N LEU A 142 14.57 -10.21 -14.48
CA LEU A 142 13.94 -10.55 -13.21
C LEU A 142 12.50 -11.02 -13.41
N CYS A 143 12.15 -12.14 -12.78
CA CYS A 143 10.77 -12.57 -12.60
C CYS A 143 10.37 -12.46 -11.12
N ILE A 144 9.27 -11.78 -10.83
CA ILE A 144 8.73 -11.66 -9.46
C ILE A 144 7.43 -12.46 -9.39
N VAL A 145 7.46 -13.58 -8.68
CA VAL A 145 6.31 -14.44 -8.43
C VAL A 145 5.63 -14.02 -7.14
N ILE A 146 4.31 -13.85 -7.19
CA ILE A 146 3.52 -13.35 -6.06
C ILE A 146 2.39 -14.31 -5.75
N GLY A 147 2.60 -15.19 -4.77
CA GLY A 147 1.56 -16.10 -4.31
C GLY A 147 1.14 -17.16 -5.34
N ALA A 148 2.04 -17.54 -6.26
CA ALA A 148 1.80 -18.56 -7.27
C ALA A 148 2.68 -19.79 -7.01
N ASN A 149 2.12 -21.00 -7.18
CA ASN A 149 2.84 -22.25 -6.96
C ASN A 149 2.65 -23.22 -8.14
N ASP A 150 1.48 -23.85 -8.27
CA ASP A 150 1.28 -24.90 -9.29
C ASP A 150 1.46 -24.37 -10.73
N VAL A 151 0.99 -23.15 -11.00
CA VAL A 151 1.04 -22.48 -12.32
C VAL A 151 2.46 -22.11 -12.79
N ILE A 152 3.46 -22.25 -11.92
CA ILE A 152 4.88 -22.00 -12.23
C ILE A 152 5.74 -23.25 -12.01
N ASN A 153 5.13 -24.39 -11.64
CA ASN A 153 5.86 -25.56 -11.14
C ASN A 153 6.45 -26.40 -12.29
N PRO A 154 7.79 -26.44 -12.47
CA PRO A 154 8.43 -27.17 -13.58
C PRO A 154 8.16 -28.68 -13.59
N ALA A 155 7.74 -29.26 -12.45
CA ALA A 155 7.34 -30.66 -12.38
C ALA A 155 6.23 -31.01 -13.37
N ALA A 156 5.41 -30.03 -13.79
CA ALA A 156 4.42 -30.19 -14.85
C ALA A 156 5.02 -30.61 -16.21
N ARG A 157 6.28 -30.25 -16.50
CA ARG A 157 6.99 -30.64 -17.74
C ARG A 157 7.85 -31.89 -17.57
N GLU A 158 8.36 -32.11 -16.37
CA GLU A 158 9.47 -33.05 -16.13
C GLU A 158 9.07 -34.33 -15.38
N GLN A 159 7.99 -34.31 -14.58
CA GLN A 159 7.65 -35.40 -13.67
C GLN A 159 6.37 -36.12 -14.11
N GLU A 160 6.54 -37.16 -14.92
CA GLU A 160 5.47 -38.08 -15.31
C GLU A 160 4.77 -38.69 -14.09
N GLY A 161 3.44 -38.82 -14.15
CA GLY A 161 2.64 -39.43 -13.08
C GLY A 161 2.22 -38.47 -11.96
N THR A 162 2.67 -37.21 -11.97
CA THR A 162 2.14 -36.19 -11.07
C THR A 162 0.80 -35.64 -11.58
N PRO A 163 -0.13 -35.17 -10.70
CA PRO A 163 -1.40 -34.58 -11.12
C PRO A 163 -1.31 -33.36 -12.03
N ILE A 164 -0.13 -32.73 -12.10
CA ILE A 164 0.14 -31.53 -12.91
C ILE A 164 0.95 -31.84 -14.17
N TYR A 165 1.34 -33.10 -14.41
CA TYR A 165 2.09 -33.45 -15.61
C TYR A 165 1.29 -33.14 -16.88
N GLY A 166 1.92 -32.42 -17.80
CA GLY A 166 1.31 -31.93 -19.05
C GLY A 166 0.47 -30.65 -18.88
N MET A 167 0.33 -30.12 -17.66
CA MET A 167 -0.30 -28.80 -17.46
C MET A 167 0.60 -27.72 -18.09
N PRO A 168 0.09 -26.86 -18.98
CA PRO A 168 0.81 -25.67 -19.40
C PRO A 168 1.13 -24.84 -18.17
N ILE A 169 2.37 -24.36 -18.05
CA ILE A 169 2.81 -23.49 -16.95
C ILE A 169 3.50 -22.24 -17.50
N LEU A 170 3.65 -21.24 -16.65
CA LEU A 170 4.52 -20.10 -16.94
C LEU A 170 5.99 -20.51 -16.77
N ASN A 171 6.82 -20.26 -17.77
CA ASN A 171 8.24 -20.66 -17.83
C ASN A 171 9.15 -19.80 -16.93
N VAL A 172 8.70 -19.50 -15.71
CA VAL A 172 9.40 -18.68 -14.71
C VAL A 172 10.83 -19.16 -14.46
N ASP A 173 11.03 -20.47 -14.50
CA ASP A 173 12.32 -21.11 -14.29
C ASP A 173 13.40 -20.77 -15.32
N GLN A 174 13.02 -20.13 -16.44
CA GLN A 174 13.92 -19.67 -17.51
C GLN A 174 14.39 -18.22 -17.34
N ALA A 175 13.81 -17.45 -16.40
CA ALA A 175 14.27 -16.09 -16.13
C ALA A 175 15.67 -16.06 -15.53
N LYS A 176 16.44 -14.99 -15.78
CA LYS A 176 17.81 -14.87 -15.26
C LYS A 176 17.85 -14.91 -13.73
N HIS A 177 16.89 -14.26 -13.08
CA HIS A 177 16.67 -14.34 -11.65
C HIS A 177 15.18 -14.37 -11.31
N VAL A 178 14.81 -15.13 -10.28
CA VAL A 178 13.43 -15.27 -9.80
C VAL A 178 13.35 -14.90 -8.33
N ILE A 179 12.45 -13.98 -7.98
CA ILE A 179 12.06 -13.71 -6.59
C ILE A 179 10.66 -14.32 -6.38
N ILE A 180 10.50 -15.16 -5.37
CA ILE A 180 9.24 -15.83 -5.05
C ILE A 180 8.73 -15.33 -3.70
N CYS A 181 7.62 -14.61 -3.74
CA CYS A 181 6.89 -14.07 -2.59
C CYS A 181 5.71 -15.00 -2.25
N ASN A 182 5.98 -16.09 -1.54
CA ASN A 182 4.99 -17.10 -1.15
C ASN A 182 4.98 -17.29 0.38
N TYR A 183 3.83 -17.66 0.94
CA TYR A 183 3.68 -17.79 2.40
C TYR A 183 4.63 -18.83 3.02
N ASP A 184 4.75 -19.99 2.39
CA ASP A 184 5.64 -21.07 2.81
C ASP A 184 6.08 -21.91 1.60
N LEU A 185 6.86 -22.96 1.85
CA LEU A 185 7.36 -23.88 0.83
C LEU A 185 6.41 -25.05 0.54
N LYS A 186 5.21 -25.06 1.13
CA LYS A 186 4.30 -26.18 0.96
C LYS A 186 3.77 -26.23 -0.48
N PRO A 187 3.40 -27.42 -0.96
CA PRO A 187 2.72 -27.57 -2.25
C PRO A 187 1.47 -26.69 -2.38
N GLY A 188 1.14 -26.37 -3.63
CA GLY A 188 -0.09 -25.68 -3.97
C GLY A 188 -1.33 -26.57 -3.87
N TYR A 189 -2.32 -26.27 -4.70
CA TYR A 189 -3.56 -27.05 -4.79
C TYR A 189 -3.29 -28.50 -5.24
N SER A 190 -2.30 -28.69 -6.11
CA SER A 190 -1.93 -30.00 -6.65
C SER A 190 -1.36 -31.00 -5.63
N GLY A 191 -0.84 -30.52 -4.49
CA GLY A 191 -0.09 -31.35 -3.56
C GLY A 191 1.32 -31.73 -4.03
N VAL A 192 1.77 -31.24 -5.20
CA VAL A 192 3.09 -31.55 -5.78
C VAL A 192 4.13 -30.52 -5.32
N HIS A 193 5.30 -31.01 -4.88
CA HIS A 193 6.43 -30.16 -4.52
C HIS A 193 6.90 -29.32 -5.72
N ASN A 194 7.36 -28.08 -5.48
CA ASN A 194 7.85 -27.21 -6.54
C ASN A 194 9.39 -27.20 -6.56
N PRO A 195 10.04 -27.81 -7.58
CA PRO A 195 11.50 -27.86 -7.68
C PRO A 195 12.18 -26.49 -7.71
N LEU A 196 11.46 -25.40 -8.02
CA LEU A 196 12.02 -24.04 -7.95
C LEU A 196 12.47 -23.66 -6.55
N TYR A 197 11.87 -24.22 -5.50
CA TYR A 197 12.21 -23.89 -4.12
C TYR A 197 13.56 -24.49 -3.68
N ASP A 198 14.03 -25.53 -4.39
CA ASP A 198 15.29 -26.20 -4.11
C ASP A 198 16.48 -25.60 -4.89
N LYS A 199 16.23 -24.64 -5.79
CA LYS A 199 17.30 -24.02 -6.58
C LYS A 199 18.18 -23.14 -5.68
N ASN A 200 19.47 -23.46 -5.65
CA ASN A 200 20.48 -22.74 -4.87
C ASN A 200 20.96 -21.44 -5.56
N GLU A 201 20.76 -21.32 -6.87
CA GLU A 201 21.18 -20.19 -7.70
C GLU A 201 20.02 -19.65 -8.53
N GLY A 202 20.01 -18.35 -8.79
CA GLY A 202 18.99 -17.69 -9.61
C GLY A 202 17.58 -17.63 -9.00
N VAL A 203 17.40 -18.13 -7.76
CA VAL A 203 16.11 -18.08 -7.05
C VAL A 203 16.28 -17.49 -5.65
N THR A 204 15.42 -16.54 -5.32
CA THR A 204 15.30 -15.93 -3.99
C THR A 204 13.90 -16.17 -3.46
N LEU A 205 13.81 -16.67 -2.24
CA LEU A 205 12.56 -16.95 -1.56
C LEU A 205 12.33 -15.86 -0.51
N LEU A 206 11.23 -15.12 -0.64
CA LEU A 206 10.72 -14.20 0.37
C LEU A 206 9.47 -14.83 0.96
N LEU A 207 9.66 -15.51 2.10
CA LEU A 207 8.58 -16.21 2.78
C LEU A 207 7.77 -15.28 3.67
N GLY A 208 6.44 -15.47 3.67
CA GLY A 208 5.51 -14.67 4.47
C GLY A 208 4.31 -14.19 3.65
N ASP A 209 3.49 -13.35 4.27
CA ASP A 209 2.33 -12.77 3.60
C ASP A 209 2.75 -12.01 2.33
N ALA A 210 1.97 -12.14 1.25
CA ALA A 210 2.31 -11.52 -0.03
C ALA A 210 2.40 -9.99 0.10
N LYS A 211 1.51 -9.38 0.89
CA LYS A 211 1.49 -7.94 1.12
C LYS A 211 2.80 -7.47 1.79
N GLU A 212 3.25 -8.17 2.82
CA GLU A 212 4.46 -7.85 3.57
C GLU A 212 5.72 -8.00 2.71
N THR A 213 5.81 -9.11 1.96
CA THR A 213 6.96 -9.40 1.10
C THR A 213 7.07 -8.44 -0.08
N ILE A 214 5.95 -8.05 -0.70
CA ILE A 214 5.93 -6.98 -1.71
C ILE A 214 6.34 -5.63 -1.10
N GLN A 215 5.80 -5.28 0.08
CA GLN A 215 6.17 -4.05 0.76
C GLN A 215 7.69 -4.00 1.02
N LYS A 216 8.29 -5.11 1.41
CA LYS A 216 9.75 -5.22 1.58
C LYS A 216 10.50 -4.94 0.28
N LEU A 217 10.06 -5.49 -0.85
CA LEU A 217 10.66 -5.20 -2.16
C LEU A 217 10.52 -3.73 -2.56
N ILE A 218 9.36 -3.13 -2.27
CA ILE A 218 9.11 -1.71 -2.49
C ILE A 218 10.07 -0.86 -1.66
N THR A 219 10.27 -1.21 -0.38
CA THR A 219 11.22 -0.52 0.50
C THR A 219 12.63 -0.61 -0.04
N ILE A 220 13.10 -1.82 -0.40
CA ILE A 220 14.42 -2.05 -1.01
C ILE A 220 14.61 -1.20 -2.28
N LEU A 221 13.61 -1.12 -3.15
CA LEU A 221 13.65 -0.28 -4.35
C LEU A 221 13.65 1.23 -4.05
N SER A 222 13.17 1.63 -2.87
CA SER A 222 13.04 3.02 -2.45
C SER A 222 14.25 3.52 -1.66
N GLU A 223 15.16 2.63 -1.24
CA GLU A 223 16.32 2.98 -0.41
C GLU A 223 17.35 3.88 -1.10
N GLU A 224 17.24 4.12 -2.42
CA GLU A 224 18.04 5.16 -3.10
C GLU A 224 17.24 5.93 -4.15
N LYS A 225 16.37 6.83 -3.65
CA LYS A 225 16.05 8.11 -4.29
C LYS A 225 15.57 9.07 -3.19
N GLN A 226 16.47 9.40 -2.26
CA GLN A 226 16.42 10.75 -1.71
C GLN A 226 16.84 11.69 -2.84
N VAL A 227 15.87 12.15 -3.63
CA VAL A 227 16.01 13.46 -4.23
C VAL A 227 15.92 14.41 -3.05
N SER A 228 17.06 14.67 -2.42
CA SER A 228 17.23 15.85 -1.59
C SER A 228 17.10 17.06 -2.51
N SER A 229 15.86 17.52 -2.70
CA SER A 229 15.68 18.95 -2.91
C SER A 229 16.07 19.61 -1.60
N GLU A 230 17.36 19.93 -1.47
CA GLU A 230 17.85 20.90 -0.49
C GLU A 230 17.20 22.25 -0.82
N THR A 231 15.97 22.44 -0.36
CA THR A 231 15.50 23.78 -0.05
C THR A 231 16.04 24.08 1.34
N LYS A 232 16.85 25.14 1.47
CA LYS A 232 17.29 25.67 2.77
C LYS A 232 16.07 26.22 3.52
N THR A 233 15.28 25.34 4.10
CA THR A 233 14.09 25.69 4.87
C THR A 233 14.03 24.86 6.14
N VAL A 234 13.51 25.48 7.20
CA VAL A 234 13.29 24.90 8.53
C VAL A 234 12.62 23.53 8.40
N SER A 235 13.07 22.54 9.18
CA SER A 235 12.53 21.17 9.15
C SER A 235 11.00 21.18 9.34
N PRO A 236 10.22 20.44 8.51
CA PRO A 236 8.76 20.35 8.65
C PRO A 236 8.30 19.98 10.07
N VAL A 237 9.09 19.15 10.74
CA VAL A 237 8.86 18.71 12.13
C VAL A 237 8.97 19.87 13.11
N GLN A 238 9.97 20.74 12.92
CA GLN A 238 10.16 21.91 13.77
C GLN A 238 9.02 22.92 13.57
N ILE A 239 8.61 23.15 12.31
CA ILE A 239 7.45 23.99 11.99
C ILE A 239 6.20 23.50 12.72
N LEU A 240 5.92 22.18 12.67
CA LEU A 240 4.76 21.60 13.34
C LEU A 240 4.82 21.71 14.86
N LYS A 241 6.00 21.56 15.47
CA LYS A 241 6.18 21.72 16.93
C LYS A 241 5.97 23.15 17.41
N GLU A 242 6.36 24.14 16.62
CA GLU A 242 6.22 25.56 16.96
C GLU A 242 4.83 26.12 16.62
N SER A 243 4.05 25.39 15.81
CA SER A 243 2.72 25.80 15.37
C SER A 243 1.68 25.74 16.49
N LYS A 244 0.92 26.82 16.67
CA LYS A 244 -0.21 26.89 17.60
C LYS A 244 -1.54 26.59 16.91
N LYS A 245 -1.63 26.83 15.61
CA LYS A 245 -2.81 26.52 14.79
C LYS A 245 -2.41 25.78 13.52
N VAL A 246 -2.92 24.56 13.37
CA VAL A 246 -2.69 23.70 12.20
C VAL A 246 -4.00 23.36 11.52
N ILE A 247 -4.05 23.53 10.19
CA ILE A 247 -5.19 23.11 9.37
C ILE A 247 -4.77 21.91 8.52
N ILE A 248 -5.45 20.78 8.68
CA ILE A 248 -5.21 19.57 7.88
C ILE A 248 -6.21 19.53 6.72
N VAL A 249 -5.71 19.34 5.51
CA VAL A 249 -6.51 19.25 4.28
C VAL A 249 -6.40 17.82 3.72
N PRO A 250 -7.36 16.95 3.99
CA PRO A 250 -7.40 15.61 3.40
C PRO A 250 -7.86 15.67 1.94
N GLY A 251 -7.30 14.79 1.11
CA GLY A 251 -7.70 14.59 -0.27
C GLY A 251 -7.81 13.12 -0.65
N TYR A 252 -8.10 12.85 -1.91
CA TYR A 252 -8.31 11.48 -2.38
C TYR A 252 -7.05 10.59 -2.27
N GLY A 253 -5.85 11.16 -2.32
CA GLY A 253 -4.60 10.42 -2.09
C GLY A 253 -4.51 9.84 -0.67
N MET A 254 -5.09 10.51 0.34
CA MET A 254 -5.23 9.95 1.70
C MET A 254 -6.07 8.66 1.68
N ALA A 255 -7.17 8.65 0.92
CA ALA A 255 -8.07 7.51 0.81
C ALA A 255 -7.41 6.33 0.08
N LEU A 256 -6.69 6.61 -1.02
CA LEU A 256 -5.92 5.58 -1.74
C LEU A 256 -4.87 4.93 -0.85
N ALA A 257 -4.18 5.73 -0.04
CA ALA A 257 -3.16 5.26 0.89
C ALA A 257 -3.72 4.66 2.20
N GLN A 258 -5.05 4.70 2.42
CA GLN A 258 -5.70 4.29 3.67
C GLN A 258 -5.11 4.99 4.91
N ALA A 259 -4.77 6.27 4.76
CA ALA A 259 -3.99 7.04 5.74
C ALA A 259 -4.85 7.80 6.78
N GLN A 260 -6.18 7.62 6.80
CA GLN A 260 -7.10 8.35 7.69
C GLN A 260 -6.75 8.21 9.19
N HIS A 261 -6.30 7.03 9.62
CA HIS A 261 -5.87 6.79 11.00
C HIS A 261 -4.54 7.51 11.33
N LEU A 262 -3.63 7.63 10.37
CA LEU A 262 -2.39 8.38 10.54
C LEU A 262 -2.65 9.88 10.61
N VAL A 263 -3.59 10.38 9.80
CA VAL A 263 -4.06 11.76 9.88
C VAL A 263 -4.62 12.06 11.28
N LYS A 264 -5.46 11.18 11.84
CA LYS A 264 -5.94 11.30 13.21
C LYS A 264 -4.79 11.27 14.22
N GLN A 265 -3.85 10.34 14.08
CA GLN A 265 -2.71 10.20 14.97
C GLN A 265 -1.84 11.46 14.99
N LEU A 266 -1.56 12.04 13.82
CA LEU A 266 -0.84 13.31 13.70
C LEU A 266 -1.59 14.42 14.45
N ALA A 267 -2.89 14.57 14.22
CA ALA A 267 -3.70 15.57 14.89
C ALA A 267 -3.70 15.39 16.41
N ASP A 268 -3.77 14.16 16.92
CA ASP A 268 -3.75 13.88 18.35
C ASP A 268 -2.41 14.24 19.01
N ILE A 269 -1.29 13.99 18.33
CA ILE A 269 0.04 14.40 18.79
C ILE A 269 0.12 15.92 18.89
N LEU A 270 -0.34 16.63 17.86
CA LEU A 270 -0.34 18.10 17.83
C LEU A 270 -1.25 18.68 18.93
N LYS A 271 -2.49 18.18 19.07
CA LYS A 271 -3.42 18.61 20.13
C LYS A 271 -2.87 18.36 21.52
N LYS A 272 -2.21 17.22 21.74
CA LYS A 272 -1.55 16.90 23.02
C LYS A 272 -0.46 17.91 23.37
N ASN A 273 0.17 18.53 22.37
CA ASN A 273 1.16 19.58 22.55
C ASN A 273 0.56 21.00 22.61
N GLY A 274 -0.78 21.12 22.67
CA GLY A 274 -1.49 22.38 22.82
C GLY A 274 -1.76 23.11 21.50
N THR A 275 -1.53 22.47 20.36
CA THR A 275 -1.86 23.01 19.04
C THR A 275 -3.36 22.85 18.77
N GLU A 276 -4.01 23.91 18.31
CA GLU A 276 -5.36 23.86 17.73
C GLU A 276 -5.28 23.18 16.36
N VAL A 277 -6.03 22.10 16.16
CA VAL A 277 -6.06 21.36 14.89
C VAL A 277 -7.47 21.35 14.33
N LYS A 278 -7.62 21.79 13.08
CA LYS A 278 -8.88 21.77 12.32
C LYS A 278 -8.71 20.98 11.03
N TYR A 279 -9.79 20.36 10.55
CA TYR A 279 -9.81 19.69 9.24
C TYR A 279 -10.60 20.52 8.24
N ALA A 280 -9.99 20.87 7.12
CA ALA A 280 -10.61 21.62 6.05
C ALA A 280 -11.07 20.67 4.93
N ILE A 281 -12.38 20.52 4.78
CA ILE A 281 -12.97 19.56 3.84
C ILE A 281 -13.46 20.29 2.60
N HIS A 282 -12.88 19.93 1.46
CA HIS A 282 -13.39 20.38 0.17
C HIS A 282 -14.60 19.51 -0.25
N PRO A 283 -15.72 20.09 -0.72
CA PRO A 283 -16.96 19.34 -1.01
C PRO A 283 -16.80 18.24 -2.09
N VAL A 284 -15.85 18.45 -3.03
CA VAL A 284 -15.52 17.46 -4.08
C VAL A 284 -14.22 16.69 -3.83
N ALA A 285 -13.66 16.74 -2.61
CA ALA A 285 -12.52 15.87 -2.26
C ALA A 285 -12.98 14.40 -2.16
N GLY A 286 -12.52 13.57 -3.08
CA GLY A 286 -12.81 12.14 -3.10
C GLY A 286 -13.53 11.66 -4.37
N ARG A 287 -14.22 10.52 -4.27
CA ARG A 287 -14.99 9.90 -5.37
C ARG A 287 -16.51 9.94 -5.14
N MET A 288 -16.93 10.39 -3.96
CA MET A 288 -18.32 10.57 -3.60
C MET A 288 -18.49 11.82 -2.72
N PRO A 289 -19.65 12.49 -2.73
CA PRO A 289 -19.92 13.58 -1.79
C PRO A 289 -19.73 13.11 -0.34
N GLY A 290 -19.04 13.93 0.47
CA GLY A 290 -18.76 13.61 1.88
C GLY A 290 -17.74 12.49 2.10
N HIS A 291 -16.99 12.06 1.08
CA HIS A 291 -16.03 10.96 1.20
C HIS A 291 -15.02 11.17 2.33
N MET A 292 -14.44 12.37 2.44
CA MET A 292 -13.47 12.67 3.50
C MET A 292 -14.13 12.67 4.89
N ASN A 293 -15.38 13.13 5.02
CA ASN A 293 -16.11 13.09 6.28
C ASN A 293 -16.28 11.65 6.78
N VAL A 294 -16.66 10.74 5.88
CA VAL A 294 -16.85 9.31 6.22
C VAL A 294 -15.53 8.68 6.69
N LEU A 295 -14.44 8.88 5.96
CA LEU A 295 -13.14 8.31 6.32
C LEU A 295 -12.58 8.88 7.63
N LEU A 296 -12.73 10.18 7.85
CA LEU A 296 -12.29 10.80 9.10
C LEU A 296 -13.18 10.39 10.28
N ALA A 297 -14.48 10.23 10.08
CA ALA A 297 -15.38 9.67 11.09
C ALA A 297 -15.04 8.21 11.42
N GLU A 298 -14.70 7.39 10.43
CA GLU A 298 -14.18 6.02 10.62
C GLU A 298 -12.88 6.02 11.46
N ALA A 299 -12.03 7.04 11.27
CA ALA A 299 -10.84 7.25 12.07
C ALA A 299 -11.11 7.87 13.46
N ASN A 300 -12.37 8.05 13.87
CA ASN A 300 -12.80 8.69 15.12
C ASN A 300 -12.39 10.17 15.23
N VAL A 301 -12.38 10.91 14.12
CA VAL A 301 -12.35 12.38 14.14
C VAL A 301 -13.74 12.90 14.48
N ASP A 302 -13.82 13.89 15.37
CA ASP A 302 -15.09 14.51 15.72
C ASP A 302 -15.61 15.38 14.57
N TYR A 303 -16.91 15.33 14.30
CA TYR A 303 -17.55 16.13 13.25
C TYR A 303 -17.40 17.63 13.49
N ASP A 304 -17.33 18.06 14.75
CA ASP A 304 -17.15 19.47 15.11
C ASP A 304 -15.77 20.02 14.68
N GLU A 305 -14.83 19.15 14.34
CA GLU A 305 -13.50 19.51 13.84
C GLU A 305 -13.42 19.51 12.31
N LEU A 306 -14.47 19.07 11.63
CA LEU A 306 -14.58 19.02 10.18
C LEU A 306 -15.26 20.29 9.65
N TYR A 307 -14.48 21.20 9.10
CA TYR A 307 -14.99 22.46 8.58
C TYR A 307 -15.10 22.42 7.07
N GLU A 308 -16.24 22.87 6.55
CA GLU A 308 -16.46 23.03 5.11
C GLU A 308 -15.69 24.23 4.55
N LEU A 309 -15.45 24.19 3.23
CA LEU A 309 -14.69 25.18 2.49
C LEU A 309 -15.09 26.64 2.82
N GLU A 310 -16.38 26.94 2.82
CA GLU A 310 -16.88 28.30 3.02
C GLU A 310 -16.61 28.83 4.44
N VAL A 311 -16.55 27.94 5.42
CA VAL A 311 -16.36 28.28 6.83
C VAL A 311 -14.87 28.45 7.15
N ILE A 312 -14.02 27.56 6.63
CA ILE A 312 -12.61 27.49 7.02
C ILE A 312 -11.70 28.39 6.17
N ASN A 313 -12.12 28.83 4.98
CA ASN A 313 -11.21 29.46 4.02
C ASN A 313 -10.56 30.76 4.53
N ASP A 314 -11.28 31.54 5.32
CA ASP A 314 -10.76 32.77 5.90
C ASP A 314 -9.72 32.52 7.01
N GLU A 315 -9.65 31.30 7.55
CA GLU A 315 -8.76 30.94 8.64
C GLU A 315 -7.35 30.54 8.18
N PHE A 316 -7.14 30.23 6.88
CA PHE A 316 -5.82 29.83 6.38
C PHE A 316 -4.76 30.90 6.58
N LYS A 317 -5.12 32.19 6.41
CA LYS A 317 -4.21 33.32 6.64
C LYS A 317 -3.67 33.42 8.07
N ASP A 318 -4.41 32.84 9.03
CA ASP A 318 -4.07 32.84 10.45
C ASP A 318 -3.44 31.52 10.91
N ALA A 319 -3.39 30.50 10.03
CA ALA A 319 -2.79 29.21 10.33
C ALA A 319 -1.26 29.29 10.31
N ASP A 320 -0.62 28.73 11.34
CA ASP A 320 0.84 28.65 11.42
C ASP A 320 1.39 27.61 10.43
N CYS A 321 0.66 26.51 10.25
CA CYS A 321 0.97 25.50 9.27
C CYS A 321 -0.31 24.88 8.69
N CYS A 322 -0.29 24.55 7.40
CA CYS A 322 -1.26 23.69 6.75
C CYS A 322 -0.61 22.36 6.35
N VAL A 323 -1.25 21.23 6.67
CA VAL A 323 -0.79 19.91 6.23
C VAL A 323 -1.77 19.37 5.20
N VAL A 324 -1.32 19.26 3.96
CA VAL A 324 -2.08 18.69 2.84
C VAL A 324 -1.75 17.20 2.73
N VAL A 325 -2.79 16.36 2.68
CA VAL A 325 -2.62 14.91 2.55
C VAL A 325 -3.35 14.41 1.33
N GLY A 326 -2.62 14.19 0.24
CA GLY A 326 -3.15 13.61 -0.99
C GLY A 326 -4.18 14.47 -1.72
N ALA A 327 -4.00 15.79 -1.73
CA ALA A 327 -4.87 16.73 -2.45
C ALA A 327 -4.07 17.55 -3.47
N ASN A 328 -4.65 17.78 -4.65
CA ASN A 328 -4.02 18.60 -5.70
C ASN A 328 -4.99 19.65 -6.26
N ASP A 329 -5.99 19.25 -7.07
CA ASP A 329 -6.86 20.22 -7.75
C ASP A 329 -7.63 21.13 -6.77
N VAL A 330 -8.11 20.58 -5.66
CA VAL A 330 -8.91 21.30 -4.64
C VAL A 330 -8.12 22.33 -3.82
N ILE A 331 -6.81 22.39 -3.99
CA ILE A 331 -5.92 23.37 -3.35
C ILE A 331 -5.15 24.21 -4.39
N ASN A 332 -5.40 24.01 -5.68
CA ASN A 332 -4.56 24.53 -6.75
C ASN A 332 -4.87 26.02 -7.04
N PRO A 333 -3.98 26.98 -6.72
CA PRO A 333 -4.24 28.41 -6.92
C PRO A 333 -4.50 28.82 -8.36
N ALA A 334 -4.10 28.00 -9.35
CA ALA A 334 -4.41 28.23 -10.76
C ALA A 334 -5.92 28.38 -11.01
N ALA A 335 -6.78 27.80 -10.16
CA ALA A 335 -8.22 28.00 -10.20
C ALA A 335 -8.65 29.47 -10.01
N ARG A 336 -7.85 30.30 -9.31
CA ARG A 336 -8.14 31.73 -9.12
C ARG A 336 -7.40 32.63 -10.12
N GLU A 337 -6.28 32.16 -10.66
CA GLU A 337 -5.31 33.01 -11.36
C GLU A 337 -5.23 32.75 -12.87
N GLN A 338 -5.60 31.54 -13.35
CA GLN A 338 -5.34 31.11 -14.72
C GLN A 338 -6.62 30.86 -15.53
N GLU A 339 -7.11 31.89 -16.22
CA GLU A 339 -8.41 31.91 -16.93
C GLU A 339 -8.62 30.80 -17.98
N ARG A 340 -7.55 30.22 -18.51
CA ARG A 340 -7.60 29.23 -19.61
C ARG A 340 -7.47 27.80 -19.13
N THR A 341 -7.58 27.56 -17.83
CA THR A 341 -7.48 26.21 -17.25
C THR A 341 -8.87 25.62 -17.00
N PRO A 342 -9.05 24.29 -17.09
CA PRO A 342 -10.32 23.63 -16.75
C PRO A 342 -10.83 23.87 -15.32
N ILE A 343 -9.95 24.30 -14.42
CA ILE A 343 -10.27 24.57 -13.01
C ILE A 343 -10.48 26.05 -12.71
N TYR A 344 -10.39 26.94 -13.70
CA TYR A 344 -10.61 28.37 -13.47
C TYR A 344 -12.02 28.65 -12.95
N GLY A 345 -12.11 29.42 -11.86
CA GLY A 345 -13.36 29.72 -11.15
C GLY A 345 -13.84 28.61 -10.22
N MET A 346 -13.15 27.46 -10.14
CA MET A 346 -13.45 26.43 -9.15
C MET A 346 -13.14 26.97 -7.74
N PRO A 347 -14.09 26.92 -6.78
CA PRO A 347 -13.77 27.17 -5.39
C PRO A 347 -12.66 26.20 -4.94
N ILE A 348 -11.67 26.70 -4.23
CA ILE A 348 -10.56 25.90 -3.68
C ILE A 348 -10.38 26.21 -2.21
N LEU A 349 -9.66 25.33 -1.50
CA LEU A 349 -9.14 25.65 -0.18
C LEU A 349 -7.92 26.56 -0.32
N ASN A 350 -7.92 27.70 0.37
CA ASN A 350 -6.89 28.73 0.29
C ASN A 350 -5.59 28.37 1.03
N VAL A 351 -5.12 27.13 0.85
CA VAL A 351 -3.92 26.57 1.48
C VAL A 351 -2.70 27.44 1.27
N ASP A 352 -2.61 28.07 0.11
CA ASP A 352 -1.52 28.95 -0.29
C ASP A 352 -1.36 30.21 0.56
N GLN A 353 -2.35 30.53 1.40
CA GLN A 353 -2.34 31.66 2.34
C GLN A 353 -1.80 31.30 3.74
N ALA A 354 -1.59 30.02 4.05
CA ALA A 354 -0.99 29.61 5.32
C ALA A 354 0.49 30.02 5.41
N LYS A 355 1.00 30.27 6.62
CA LYS A 355 2.41 30.69 6.82
C LYS A 355 3.39 29.63 6.34
N HIS A 356 3.08 28.36 6.61
CA HIS A 356 3.78 27.20 6.11
C HIS A 356 2.81 26.16 5.55
N VAL A 357 3.21 25.44 4.52
CA VAL A 357 2.43 24.37 3.91
C VAL A 357 3.32 23.12 3.81
N ILE A 358 2.88 22.01 4.38
CA ILE A 358 3.51 20.70 4.23
C ILE A 358 2.61 19.87 3.34
N ILE A 359 3.13 19.35 2.22
CA ILE A 359 2.36 18.60 1.24
C ILE A 359 2.85 17.16 1.20
N CYS A 360 2.00 16.24 1.63
CA CYS A 360 2.19 14.79 1.57
C CYS A 360 1.47 14.25 0.33
N ASN A 361 2.11 14.34 -0.83
CA ASN A 361 1.58 13.87 -2.12
C ASN A 361 2.55 12.90 -2.79
N TYR A 362 2.04 12.02 -3.67
CA TYR A 362 2.85 10.98 -4.31
C TYR A 362 3.97 11.55 -5.19
N ASP A 363 3.63 12.51 -6.04
CA ASP A 363 4.56 13.21 -6.93
C ASP A 363 4.09 14.65 -7.18
N LEU A 364 4.80 15.36 -8.06
CA LEU A 364 4.48 16.74 -8.46
C LEU A 364 3.59 16.80 -9.72
N LYS A 365 3.08 15.65 -10.20
CA LYS A 365 2.29 15.63 -11.42
C LYS A 365 0.93 16.30 -11.18
N PRO A 366 0.31 16.85 -12.23
CA PRO A 366 -1.04 17.38 -12.15
C PRO A 366 -2.06 16.40 -11.59
N GLY A 367 -3.12 16.94 -10.98
CA GLY A 367 -4.26 16.16 -10.53
C GLY A 367 -5.15 15.68 -11.69
N TYR A 368 -6.41 15.38 -11.37
CA TYR A 368 -7.40 14.93 -12.35
C TYR A 368 -7.63 15.99 -13.45
N SER A 369 -7.49 17.27 -13.12
CA SER A 369 -7.65 18.36 -14.08
C SER A 369 -6.57 18.43 -15.16
N GLY A 370 -5.41 17.79 -14.96
CA GLY A 370 -4.25 17.95 -15.83
C GLY A 370 -3.53 19.31 -15.70
N VAL A 371 -3.93 20.15 -14.74
CA VAL A 371 -3.35 21.50 -14.54
C VAL A 371 -2.23 21.44 -13.51
N HIS A 372 -1.08 22.01 -13.86
CA HIS A 372 0.06 22.14 -12.93
C HIS A 372 -0.35 22.93 -11.68
N ASN A 373 0.19 22.58 -10.51
CA ASN A 373 -0.10 23.28 -9.26
C ASN A 373 1.03 24.25 -8.91
N PRO A 374 0.83 25.58 -9.00
CA PRO A 374 1.85 26.57 -8.69
C PRO A 374 2.39 26.48 -7.25
N LEU A 375 1.67 25.83 -6.32
CA LEU A 375 2.18 25.59 -4.96
C LEU A 375 3.47 24.76 -4.95
N TYR A 376 3.66 23.87 -5.93
CA TYR A 376 4.83 23.00 -6.00
C TYR A 376 6.10 23.74 -6.42
N ASP A 377 5.97 24.92 -7.03
CA ASP A 377 7.10 25.74 -7.46
C ASP A 377 7.53 26.77 -6.40
N LYS A 378 6.77 26.92 -5.30
CA LYS A 378 7.10 27.87 -4.25
C LYS A 378 8.38 27.44 -3.53
N GLN A 379 9.39 28.32 -3.56
CA GLN A 379 10.68 28.10 -2.91
C GLN A 379 10.63 28.35 -1.39
N ASP A 380 9.71 29.22 -0.94
CA ASP A 380 9.57 29.60 0.46
C ASP A 380 8.22 29.15 1.01
N GLY A 381 8.22 28.70 2.27
CA GLY A 381 6.99 28.38 3.00
C GLY A 381 6.31 27.07 2.59
N VAL A 382 6.83 26.32 1.62
CA VAL A 382 6.28 25.02 1.20
C VAL A 382 7.31 23.91 1.41
N SER A 383 6.89 22.82 2.06
CA SER A 383 7.68 21.60 2.24
C SER A 383 6.98 20.44 1.53
N LEU A 384 7.69 19.81 0.60
CA LEU A 384 7.18 18.71 -0.21
C LEU A 384 7.68 17.38 0.36
N LEU A 385 6.76 16.57 0.89
CA LEU A 385 7.03 15.22 1.35
C LEU A 385 6.48 14.26 0.29
N LEU A 386 7.34 13.90 -0.66
CA LEU A 386 6.95 13.08 -1.81
C LEU A 386 6.94 11.59 -1.48
N GLY A 387 5.91 10.90 -1.98
CA GLY A 387 5.71 9.46 -1.80
C GLY A 387 4.29 9.12 -1.37
N ASP A 388 4.05 7.84 -1.07
CA ASP A 388 2.75 7.41 -0.57
C ASP A 388 2.35 8.21 0.68
N ALA A 389 1.10 8.65 0.76
CA ALA A 389 0.63 9.52 1.84
C ALA A 389 0.71 8.82 3.21
N SER A 390 0.57 7.49 3.27
CA SER A 390 0.74 6.71 4.49
C SER A 390 2.20 6.73 4.94
N ASP A 391 3.13 6.44 4.02
CA ASP A 391 4.57 6.40 4.32
C ASP A 391 5.10 7.76 4.77
N THR A 392 4.75 8.82 4.05
CA THR A 392 5.20 10.19 4.33
C THR A 392 4.65 10.71 5.67
N LEU A 393 3.37 10.46 5.97
CA LEU A 393 2.79 10.78 7.28
C LEU A 393 3.40 9.95 8.40
N GLN A 394 3.63 8.64 8.20
CA GLN A 394 4.24 7.79 9.22
C GLN A 394 5.64 8.28 9.58
N ARG A 395 6.45 8.67 8.58
CA ARG A 395 7.78 9.27 8.82
C ARG A 395 7.67 10.57 9.61
N LEU A 396 6.79 11.48 9.18
CA LEU A 396 6.57 12.76 9.86
C LEU A 396 6.14 12.57 11.33
N ILE A 397 5.26 11.61 11.60
CA ILE A 397 4.82 11.24 12.96
C ILE A 397 5.97 10.66 13.78
N ASN A 398 6.78 9.78 13.19
CA ASN A 398 7.94 9.20 13.87
C ASN A 398 8.95 10.28 14.26
N ASP A 399 9.24 11.20 13.33
CA ASP A 399 10.17 12.30 13.56
C ASP A 399 9.66 13.24 14.66
N LEU A 400 8.35 13.54 14.68
CA LEU A 400 7.71 14.34 15.74
C LEU A 400 7.85 13.72 17.14
N ASN A 401 7.81 12.39 17.24
CA ASN A 401 7.94 11.66 18.50
C ASN A 401 9.42 11.46 18.93
N SER A 402 10.37 11.54 18.00
CA SER A 402 11.79 11.27 18.24
C SER A 402 12.58 12.46 18.82
N LEU A 403 12.04 13.66 18.65
CA LEU A 403 12.55 14.94 19.17
C LEU A 403 11.74 15.36 20.40
#